data_AF-A0A2R6M9Q3-F1
#
_entry.id   AF-A0A2R6M9Q3-F1
#
_cell.length_a   1.000
_cell.length_b   1.000
_cell.length_c   1.000
_cell.angle_alpha   90.00
_cell.angle_beta   90.00
_cell.angle_gamma   90.00
#
_symmetry.space_group_name_H-M   'P 1'
#
loop_
_entity.id
_entity.type
_entity.pdbx_description
1 polymer ?
#
loop_
_entity_poly.entity_id
_entity_poly.type
_entity_poly.pdbx_seq_one_letter_code
_entity_poly.pdbx_strand_id
1 'polypeptide(L)' 'MPVGGYDPEDLDDTLEELMNATGRDPSNWLTDEELRQWDEGESLVDLLDEDDIHELLQKDGDSASD' A
#
# COMPACT_ATOMS: atom_id res chain seq x y z
N MET A 1 -5.88 -10.24 -5.54
CA MET A 1 -5.14 -11.13 -6.47
C MET A 1 -3.80 -11.48 -5.82
N PRO A 2 -3.10 -12.59 -6.15
CA PRO A 2 -1.79 -12.87 -5.54
C PRO A 2 -0.71 -11.98 -6.16
N VAL A 3 -0.30 -10.95 -5.45
CA VAL A 3 0.87 -10.13 -5.80
C VAL A 3 2.10 -11.01 -5.53
N GLY A 4 2.87 -11.32 -6.57
CA GLY A 4 3.89 -12.38 -6.52
C GLY A 4 5.00 -12.10 -5.51
N GLY A 5 4.85 -12.59 -4.27
CA GLY A 5 5.86 -12.48 -3.21
C GLY A 5 5.29 -12.20 -1.82
N TYR A 6 4.06 -11.69 -1.70
CA TYR A 6 3.43 -11.37 -0.42
C TYR A 6 2.10 -12.15 -0.28
N ASP A 7 1.85 -12.68 0.91
CA ASP A 7 0.52 -13.14 1.29
C ASP A 7 -0.39 -11.91 1.50
N PRO A 8 -1.72 -12.03 1.28
CA PRO A 8 -2.62 -10.89 1.37
C PRO A 8 -2.60 -10.20 2.74
N GLU A 9 -2.36 -10.95 3.82
CA GLU A 9 -2.24 -10.39 5.16
C GLU A 9 -0.91 -9.61 5.33
N ASP A 10 0.22 -10.19 4.92
CA ASP A 10 1.55 -9.57 5.04
C ASP A 10 1.72 -8.34 4.12
N LEU A 11 1.04 -8.38 2.96
CA LEU A 11 1.00 -7.27 2.02
C LEU A 11 0.29 -6.05 2.58
N ASP A 12 -0.82 -6.25 3.30
CA ASP A 12 -1.59 -5.17 3.91
C ASP A 12 -0.78 -4.46 4.98
N ASP A 13 -0.19 -5.23 5.91
CA ASP A 13 0.72 -4.72 6.93
C ASP A 13 1.91 -3.95 6.31
N THR A 14 2.50 -4.48 5.23
CA THR A 14 3.60 -3.82 4.52
C THR A 14 3.15 -2.50 3.90
N LEU A 15 2.00 -2.47 3.21
CA LEU A 15 1.48 -1.24 2.59
C LEU A 15 1.12 -0.19 3.64
N GLU A 16 0.54 -0.60 4.77
CA GLU A 16 0.20 0.29 5.88
C GLU A 16 1.47 0.87 6.52
N GLU A 17 2.50 0.04 6.73
CA GLU A 17 3.81 0.49 7.19
C GLU A 17 4.44 1.47 6.18
N LEU A 18 4.37 1.21 4.88
CA LEU A 18 4.92 2.10 3.86
C LEU A 18 4.24 3.47 3.81
N MET A 19 2.91 3.50 3.91
CA MET A 19 2.15 4.75 3.98
C MET A 19 2.53 5.55 5.24
N ASN A 20 2.59 4.89 6.40
CA ASN A 20 2.92 5.54 7.68
C ASN A 20 4.40 5.94 7.80
N ALA A 21 5.33 5.05 7.45
CA ALA A 21 6.77 5.23 7.63
C ALA A 21 7.37 6.27 6.69
N THR A 22 6.84 6.37 5.47
CA THR A 22 7.39 7.28 4.46
C THR A 22 6.75 8.67 4.50
N GLY A 23 5.73 8.88 5.34
CA GLY A 23 4.92 10.11 5.30
C GLY A 23 4.30 10.34 3.91
N ARG A 24 4.04 9.24 3.18
CA ARG A 24 3.35 9.30 1.89
C ARG A 24 1.92 9.69 2.17
N ASP A 25 1.47 10.76 1.54
CA ASP A 25 0.10 11.20 1.74
C ASP A 25 -0.83 10.20 1.01
N PRO A 26 -1.69 9.49 1.75
CA PRO A 26 -2.55 8.43 1.21
C PRO A 26 -3.49 8.96 0.12
N SER A 27 -3.79 10.27 0.10
CA SER A 27 -4.57 10.91 -0.97
C SER A 27 -3.89 10.93 -2.35
N ASN A 28 -2.60 10.59 -2.46
CA ASN A 28 -1.94 10.41 -3.76
C ASN A 28 -2.23 9.05 -4.41
N TRP A 29 -2.66 8.07 -3.62
CA TRP A 29 -2.86 6.69 -4.04
C TRP A 29 -4.33 6.30 -3.94
N LEU A 30 -5.03 6.80 -2.93
CA LEU A 30 -6.43 6.53 -2.64
C LEU A 30 -7.28 7.76 -2.97
N THR A 31 -8.46 7.53 -3.51
CA THR A 31 -9.50 8.55 -3.63
C THR A 31 -10.12 8.87 -2.25
N ASP A 32 -10.88 9.97 -2.15
CA ASP A 32 -11.59 10.35 -0.92
C ASP A 32 -12.51 9.23 -0.38
N GLU A 33 -13.08 8.39 -1.26
CA GLU A 33 -13.93 7.27 -0.86
C GLU A 33 -13.09 6.13 -0.27
N GLU A 34 -11.99 5.76 -0.93
CA GLU A 34 -11.10 4.68 -0.47
C GLU A 34 -10.36 5.07 0.82
N LEU A 35 -9.97 6.33 0.95
CA LEU A 35 -9.43 6.89 2.20
C LEU A 35 -10.39 6.68 3.37
N ARG A 36 -11.67 6.87 3.14
CA ARG A 36 -12.69 6.66 4.16
C ARG A 36 -12.82 5.17 4.50
N GLN A 37 -12.79 4.30 3.50
CA GLN A 37 -12.83 2.86 3.75
C GLN A 37 -11.59 2.39 4.54
N TRP A 38 -10.41 2.94 4.22
CA TRP A 38 -9.19 2.69 4.97
C TRP A 38 -9.30 3.18 6.43
N ASP A 39 -9.88 4.36 6.67
CA ASP A 39 -10.17 4.86 8.03
C ASP A 39 -11.18 3.97 8.77
N GLU A 40 -12.10 3.32 8.06
CA GLU A 40 -13.03 2.32 8.60
C GLU A 40 -12.37 0.94 8.85
N GLY A 41 -11.10 0.76 8.47
CA GLY A 41 -10.30 -0.45 8.69
C GLY A 41 -10.33 -1.43 7.52
N GLU A 42 -10.63 -0.96 6.31
CA GLU A 42 -10.52 -1.77 5.09
C GLU A 42 -9.06 -1.89 4.63
N SER A 43 -8.68 -3.08 4.16
CA SER A 43 -7.32 -3.38 3.74
C SER A 43 -6.92 -2.61 2.49
N LEU A 44 -5.72 -2.04 2.50
CA LEU A 44 -5.11 -1.35 1.37
C LEU A 44 -4.99 -2.25 0.14
N VAL A 45 -4.88 -3.57 0.33
CA VAL A 45 -4.84 -4.56 -0.77
C VAL A 45 -6.16 -4.68 -1.54
N ASP A 46 -7.28 -4.37 -0.90
CA ASP A 46 -8.61 -4.34 -1.53
C ASP A 46 -8.93 -2.95 -2.10
N LEU A 47 -8.30 -1.90 -1.57
CA LEU A 47 -8.49 -0.51 -1.99
C LEU A 47 -7.55 -0.10 -3.14
N LEU A 48 -6.30 -0.56 -3.12
CA LEU A 48 -5.30 -0.25 -4.14
C LEU A 48 -5.34 -1.26 -5.27
N ASP A 49 -5.14 -0.76 -6.49
CA ASP A 49 -4.94 -1.60 -7.66
C ASP A 49 -3.54 -2.25 -7.64
N GLU A 50 -3.40 -3.34 -8.39
CA GLU A 50 -2.15 -4.09 -8.49
C GLU A 50 -0.97 -3.21 -8.95
N ASP A 51 -1.21 -2.29 -9.88
CA ASP A 51 -0.19 -1.34 -10.38
C ASP A 51 0.28 -0.38 -9.26
N ASP A 52 -0.66 0.15 -8.47
CA ASP A 52 -0.36 1.08 -7.37
C ASP A 52 0.43 0.39 -6.26
N ILE A 53 0.02 -0.82 -5.89
CA ILE A 53 0.75 -1.68 -4.93
C ILE A 53 2.18 -1.91 -5.43
N HIS A 54 2.34 -2.24 -6.71
CA HIS A 54 3.65 -2.53 -7.29
C HIS A 54 4.55 -1.29 -7.30
N GLU A 55 4.01 -0.10 -7.57
CA GLU A 55 4.76 1.15 -7.52
C GLU A 55 5.11 1.53 -6.06
N LEU A 56 4.19 1.34 -5.12
CA LEU A 56 4.41 1.57 -3.68
C LEU A 56 5.59 0.73 -3.16
N LEU A 57 5.59 -0.57 -3.47
CA LEU A 57 6.62 -1.54 -3.09
C LEU A 57 7.96 -1.27 -3.81
N GLN A 58 7.93 -0.95 -5.11
CA GLN A 58 9.16 -0.69 -5.87
C GLN A 58 9.91 0.53 -5.34
N LYS A 59 9.18 1.56 -4.93
CA LYS A 59 9.72 2.82 -4.42
C LYS A 59 10.34 2.70 -3.02
N ASP A 60 9.98 1.64 -2.28
CA ASP A 60 10.66 1.25 -1.05
C ASP A 60 11.89 0.38 -1.30
N GLY A 61 11.79 -0.61 -2.19
CA GLY A 61 12.91 -1.48 -2.55
C GLY A 61 14.12 -0.75 -3.15
N ASP A 62 13.92 0.42 -3.76
CA ASP A 62 15.00 1.31 -4.22
C ASP A 62 15.77 1.98 -3.05
N SER A 63 15.16 2.09 -1.86
CA SER A 63 15.80 2.64 -0.65
C SER A 63 16.58 1.58 0.15
N ALA A 64 16.41 0.29 -0.13
CA ALA A 64 17.11 -0.81 0.56
C ALA A 64 18.46 -1.20 -0.10
N SER A 65 18.93 -0.41 -1.08
CA SER A 65 20.20 -0.63 -1.79
C SER A 65 21.19 0.53 -1.58
N ASP A 66 21.77 0.69 -0.38
CA ASP A 66 23.07 1.35 -0.16
C ASP A 66 23.82 0.77 1.05
#